data_AF-A0A8H3EV47-F1
#
_entry.id   AF-A0A8H3EV47-F1
#
_cell.length_a   1.000
_cell.length_b   1.000
_cell.length_c   1.000
_cell.angle_alpha   90.00
_cell.angle_beta   90.00
_cell.angle_gamma   90.00
#
_symmetry.space_group_name_H-M   'P 1'
#
loop_
_entity.id
_entity.type
_entity.pdbx_description
1 polymer ?
#
loop_
_entity_poly.entity_id
_entity_poly.type
_entity_poly.pdbx_seq_one_letter_code
_entity_poly.pdbx_strand_id
1 'polypeptide(L)'
;MTDRDPRSFGLRGSYIPIIIRAVVAPIWYGIQAYLGSLAVQAMIEAIWPSFANWHADALPASADITAAGLLSFSIFWLASLPFLFLSMPALRWIFLIKIIIMPIFGICLFTWAVTASHGFGPLLRIPNKIENGMSLGYAFCYAVTTAISACSTFAINIPDLTRYARNPRTASIAQAICLPVCMTLIYFLGVVMAASSQVIYGQIQWNPIVIVLMWDNRAAKFFVGLLFAFAMIGTNVAGNSVPFANDTMALFPKYMNLRRGQFLCAILGFVICPWKIEASAESFLAFLNGYSAPFLGPVAGVLLSDFFLVRRSSGLNVYQLYKPTGLYWYTAGINVRAVAAFTVGMVPQLPGLAYQINPMIKGVSRNYVDFTSLGWLEGLVFSGSGYYILCLSFPFPTRTEEEDKAAWAIVGHKETRPLSSSPPPQDGVEKSVLPV
;
A
#
# COMPACT_ATOMS: atom_id res chain seq x y z
N MET A 1 -4.88 12.81 -8.16
CA MET A 1 -6.06 12.22 -7.51
C MET A 1 -5.58 11.63 -6.21
N THR A 2 -5.50 12.45 -5.15
CA THR A 2 -5.02 12.04 -3.83
C THR A 2 -6.18 11.39 -3.08
N ASP A 3 -5.95 10.30 -2.36
CA ASP A 3 -6.86 9.69 -1.38
C ASP A 3 -7.55 10.64 -0.40
N ARG A 4 -6.91 11.80 -0.16
CA ARG A 4 -7.48 12.90 0.62
C ARG A 4 -8.61 13.61 -0.07
N ASP A 5 -9.07 13.14 -1.23
CA ASP A 5 -9.87 13.90 -2.17
C ASP A 5 -11.15 14.43 -1.52
N PRO A 6 -11.15 15.68 -1.05
CA PRO A 6 -12.39 16.24 -0.56
C PRO A 6 -13.31 16.56 -1.74
N ARG A 7 -12.83 16.41 -3.00
CA ARG A 7 -13.70 16.45 -4.17
C ARG A 7 -14.75 15.36 -4.14
N SER A 8 -14.42 14.16 -3.69
CA SER A 8 -15.37 13.04 -3.76
C SER A 8 -16.17 12.93 -2.46
N PHE A 9 -15.50 12.87 -1.31
CA PHE A 9 -16.18 12.66 -0.02
C PHE A 9 -16.57 13.96 0.72
N GLY A 10 -16.08 15.12 0.27
CA GLY A 10 -16.19 16.39 1.00
C GLY A 10 -15.06 16.62 1.99
N LEU A 11 -14.91 17.86 2.46
CA LEU A 11 -13.82 18.27 3.37
C LEU A 11 -13.76 17.50 4.70
N ARG A 12 -14.91 17.14 5.26
CA ARG A 12 -15.00 16.30 6.47
C ARG A 12 -15.18 14.83 6.11
N GLY A 13 -15.89 14.51 5.03
CA GLY A 13 -16.08 13.11 4.62
C GLY A 13 -14.79 12.43 4.17
N SER A 14 -13.80 13.19 3.69
CA SER A 14 -12.47 12.67 3.34
C SER A 14 -11.72 12.06 4.52
N TYR A 15 -12.15 12.30 5.76
CA TYR A 15 -11.60 11.58 6.92
C TYR A 15 -11.88 10.08 6.89
N ILE A 16 -12.93 9.60 6.21
CA ILE A 16 -13.23 8.17 6.08
C ILE A 16 -12.06 7.42 5.40
N PRO A 17 -11.66 7.73 4.15
CA PRO A 17 -10.54 7.05 3.51
C PRO A 17 -9.21 7.30 4.23
N ILE A 18 -9.01 8.48 4.84
CA ILE A 18 -7.79 8.79 5.61
C ILE A 18 -7.66 7.89 6.85
N ILE A 19 -8.73 7.68 7.60
CA ILE A 19 -8.72 6.83 8.80
C ILE A 19 -8.46 5.36 8.42
N ILE A 20 -9.13 4.85 7.39
CA ILE A 20 -8.93 3.49 6.88
C ILE A 20 -7.44 3.26 6.57
N ARG A 21 -6.82 4.18 5.84
CA ARG A 21 -5.38 4.11 5.54
C ARG A 21 -4.50 4.23 6.77
N ALA A 22 -4.82 5.15 7.68
CA ALA A 22 -4.06 5.35 8.91
C ALA A 22 -4.05 4.10 9.81
N VAL A 23 -5.10 3.27 9.76
CA VAL A 23 -5.12 1.98 10.47
C VAL A 23 -4.26 0.93 9.76
N VAL A 24 -4.33 0.87 8.42
CA VAL A 24 -3.66 -0.16 7.61
C VAL A 24 -2.14 0.05 7.55
N ALA A 25 -1.67 1.30 7.49
CA ALA A 25 -0.25 1.60 7.30
C ALA A 25 0.67 1.13 8.45
N PRO A 26 0.32 1.27 9.76
CA PRO A 26 1.12 0.72 10.84
C PRO A 26 1.17 -0.81 10.87
N ILE A 27 0.09 -1.48 10.44
CA ILE A 27 0.07 -2.95 10.35
C ILE A 27 1.09 -3.40 9.29
N TRP A 28 1.05 -2.79 8.11
CA TRP A 28 2.05 -3.03 7.08
C TRP A 28 3.46 -2.65 7.52
N TYR A 29 3.60 -1.59 8.34
CA TYR A 29 4.88 -1.24 8.92
C TYR A 29 5.44 -2.37 9.79
N GLY A 30 4.60 -2.94 10.65
CA GLY A 30 4.93 -4.09 11.47
C GLY A 30 5.33 -5.31 10.63
N ILE A 31 4.52 -5.66 9.63
CA ILE A 31 4.79 -6.80 8.72
C ILE A 31 6.16 -6.65 8.06
N GLN A 32 6.45 -5.48 7.49
CA GLN A 32 7.75 -5.22 6.86
C GLN A 32 8.90 -5.22 7.87
N ALA A 33 8.67 -4.77 9.11
CA ALA A 33 9.65 -4.83 10.18
C ALA A 33 9.93 -6.28 10.62
N TYR A 34 8.92 -7.15 10.63
CA TYR A 34 9.07 -8.57 10.93
C TYR A 34 9.81 -9.32 9.81
N LEU A 35 9.49 -9.06 8.55
CA LEU A 35 10.27 -9.60 7.43
C LEU A 35 11.73 -9.14 7.50
N GLY A 36 11.96 -7.88 7.85
CA GLY A 36 13.29 -7.35 8.12
C GLY A 36 13.99 -8.04 9.30
N SER A 37 13.25 -8.44 10.32
CA SER A 37 13.81 -9.14 11.47
C SER A 37 14.23 -10.57 11.17
N LEU A 38 13.49 -11.29 10.32
CA LEU A 38 13.94 -12.60 9.83
C LEU A 38 15.28 -12.50 9.08
N ALA A 39 15.48 -11.40 8.36
CA ALA A 39 16.74 -11.13 7.67
C ALA A 39 17.88 -10.82 8.67
N VAL A 40 17.58 -10.09 9.76
CA VAL A 40 18.52 -9.89 10.87
C VAL A 40 18.84 -11.19 11.59
N GLN A 41 17.84 -12.02 11.85
CA GLN A 41 18.04 -13.34 12.43
C GLN A 41 18.96 -14.19 11.55
N ALA A 42 18.77 -14.18 10.23
CA ALA A 42 19.64 -14.88 9.29
C ALA A 42 21.10 -14.39 9.38
N MET A 43 21.31 -13.09 9.51
CA MET A 43 22.65 -12.52 9.70
C MET A 43 23.27 -12.96 11.04
N ILE A 44 22.50 -12.96 12.13
CA ILE A 44 22.99 -13.36 13.45
C ILE A 44 23.30 -14.85 13.48
N GLU A 45 22.42 -15.72 12.96
CA GLU A 45 22.64 -17.17 12.86
C GLU A 45 23.83 -17.52 11.97
N ALA A 46 24.10 -16.72 10.93
CA ALA A 46 25.28 -16.88 10.09
C ALA A 46 26.58 -16.63 10.88
N ILE A 47 26.59 -15.69 11.83
CA ILE A 47 27.75 -15.40 12.68
C ILE A 47 27.82 -16.39 13.86
N TRP A 48 26.70 -16.62 14.52
CA TRP A 48 26.54 -17.50 15.68
C TRP A 48 25.40 -18.48 15.46
N PRO A 49 25.68 -19.70 14.97
CA PRO A 49 24.65 -20.71 14.72
C PRO A 49 23.87 -21.13 15.98
N SER A 50 24.48 -20.99 17.17
CA SER A 50 23.80 -21.23 18.45
C SER A 50 22.61 -20.30 18.70
N PHE A 51 22.52 -19.18 17.97
CA PHE A 51 21.42 -18.23 18.09
C PHE A 51 20.07 -18.82 17.69
N ALA A 52 20.05 -19.80 16.78
CA ALA A 52 18.82 -20.47 16.36
C ALA A 52 18.08 -21.15 17.53
N ASN A 53 18.81 -21.65 18.52
CA ASN A 53 18.27 -22.30 19.71
C ASN A 53 18.36 -21.42 20.97
N TRP A 54 18.68 -20.14 20.81
CA TRP A 54 18.86 -19.23 21.93
C TRP A 54 17.53 -18.95 22.62
N HIS A 55 17.41 -19.44 23.86
CA HIS A 55 16.20 -19.33 24.67
C HIS A 55 14.93 -19.84 23.98
N ALA A 56 15.03 -20.98 23.29
CA ALA A 56 13.91 -21.58 22.55
C ALA A 56 12.65 -21.77 23.42
N ASP A 57 12.80 -22.11 24.70
CA ASP A 57 11.68 -22.38 25.63
C ASP A 57 11.28 -21.18 26.50
N ALA A 58 11.85 -19.98 26.26
CA ALA A 58 11.59 -18.83 27.13
C ALA A 58 10.21 -18.18 26.92
N LEU A 59 9.57 -18.43 25.78
CA LEU A 59 8.25 -17.89 25.44
C LEU A 59 7.23 -19.02 25.32
N PRO A 60 5.97 -18.79 25.74
CA PRO A 60 4.91 -19.77 25.55
C PRO A 60 4.63 -19.99 24.06
N ALA A 61 4.24 -21.20 23.69
CA ALA A 61 3.91 -21.53 22.29
C ALA A 61 2.82 -20.62 21.70
N SER A 62 1.93 -20.08 22.54
CA SER A 62 0.90 -19.11 22.14
C SER A 62 1.44 -17.75 21.69
N ALA A 63 2.74 -17.47 21.85
CA ALA A 63 3.35 -16.22 21.42
C ALA A 63 3.57 -16.15 19.90
N ASP A 64 3.59 -17.29 19.19
CA ASP A 64 3.89 -17.43 17.76
C ASP A 64 5.23 -16.77 17.34
N ILE A 65 6.16 -16.58 18.28
CA ILE A 65 7.48 -16.02 18.05
C ILE A 65 8.50 -16.62 19.02
N THR A 66 9.72 -16.84 18.56
CA THR A 66 10.85 -17.30 19.39
C THR A 66 11.55 -16.12 20.09
N ALA A 67 12.27 -16.37 21.18
CA ALA A 67 13.05 -15.33 21.85
C ALA A 67 14.11 -14.71 20.90
N ALA A 68 14.75 -15.56 20.08
CA ALA A 68 15.65 -15.13 19.02
C ALA A 68 14.95 -14.20 18.01
N GLY A 69 13.76 -14.58 17.53
CA GLY A 69 12.96 -13.78 16.61
C GLY A 69 12.55 -12.42 17.21
N LEU A 70 12.13 -12.39 18.47
CA LEU A 70 11.74 -11.15 19.15
C LEU A 70 12.94 -10.20 19.36
N LEU A 71 14.11 -10.75 19.67
CA LEU A 71 15.33 -9.95 19.76
C LEU A 71 15.73 -9.42 18.38
N SER A 72 15.73 -10.25 17.34
CA SER A 72 15.99 -9.80 15.97
C SER A 72 14.98 -8.74 15.51
N PHE A 73 13.73 -8.84 15.94
CA PHE A 73 12.70 -7.83 15.69
C PHE A 73 13.01 -6.50 16.36
N SER A 74 13.40 -6.55 17.63
CA SER A 74 13.81 -5.35 18.37
C SER A 74 15.06 -4.70 17.75
N ILE A 75 16.04 -5.49 17.32
CA ILE A 75 17.24 -5.01 16.64
C ILE A 75 16.90 -4.34 15.31
N PHE A 76 16.11 -5.00 14.45
CA PHE A 76 15.71 -4.43 13.17
C PHE A 76 14.88 -3.14 13.36
N TRP A 77 13.94 -3.17 14.32
CA TRP A 77 13.11 -2.02 14.65
C TRP A 77 13.98 -0.82 15.05
N LEU A 78 14.89 -1.00 16.02
CA LEU A 78 15.84 0.04 16.45
C LEU A 78 16.72 0.53 15.29
N ALA A 79 17.26 -0.39 14.48
CA ALA A 79 18.09 -0.06 13.33
C ALA A 79 17.33 0.71 12.24
N SER A 80 16.01 0.55 12.16
CA SER A 80 15.16 1.25 11.19
C SER A 80 14.83 2.69 11.62
N LEU A 81 14.85 3.01 12.92
CA LEU A 81 14.44 4.33 13.44
C LEU A 81 15.27 5.50 12.89
N PRO A 82 16.61 5.43 12.77
CA PRO A 82 17.41 6.51 12.18
C PRO A 82 16.97 6.89 10.77
N PHE A 83 16.49 5.92 9.98
CA PHE A 83 16.03 6.15 8.60
C PHE A 83 14.72 6.94 8.54
N LEU A 84 13.96 7.00 9.63
CA LEU A 84 12.75 7.82 9.72
C LEU A 84 13.05 9.32 9.77
N PHE A 85 14.27 9.72 10.15
CA PHE A 85 14.69 11.12 10.13
C PHE A 85 15.08 11.62 8.73
N LEU A 86 15.23 10.71 7.76
CA LEU A 86 15.62 11.07 6.39
C LEU A 86 14.51 11.83 5.69
N SER A 87 14.88 12.97 5.10
CA SER A 87 13.96 13.75 4.27
C SER A 87 13.69 13.06 2.93
N MET A 88 12.58 13.39 2.28
CA MET A 88 12.24 12.85 0.94
C MET A 88 13.37 13.01 -0.10
N PRO A 89 14.09 14.16 -0.17
CA PRO A 89 15.26 14.27 -1.05
C PRO A 89 16.40 13.29 -0.71
N ALA A 90 16.63 13.00 0.58
CA ALA A 90 17.64 12.03 0.98
C ALA A 90 17.22 10.59 0.65
N LEU A 91 15.94 10.26 0.84
CA LEU A 91 15.38 8.94 0.50
C LEU A 91 15.52 8.62 -1.00
N ARG A 92 15.54 9.63 -1.88
CA ARG A 92 15.80 9.44 -3.32
C ARG A 92 17.10 8.68 -3.56
N TRP A 93 18.17 8.94 -2.80
CA TRP A 93 19.45 8.27 -2.97
C TRP A 93 19.38 6.80 -2.57
N ILE A 94 18.67 6.48 -1.50
CA ILE A 94 18.40 5.09 -1.09
C ILE A 94 17.66 4.36 -2.20
N PHE A 95 16.65 4.98 -2.83
CA PHE A 95 15.94 4.37 -3.94
C PHE A 95 16.78 4.18 -5.19
N LEU A 96 17.67 5.13 -5.52
CA LEU A 96 18.59 4.97 -6.65
C LEU A 96 19.52 3.78 -6.46
N ILE A 97 20.10 3.63 -5.26
CA ILE A 97 20.92 2.46 -4.91
C ILE A 97 20.08 1.18 -5.01
N LYS A 98 18.86 1.20 -4.46
CA LYS A 98 17.94 0.05 -4.46
C LYS A 98 17.56 -0.39 -5.88
N ILE A 99 17.35 0.54 -6.80
CA ILE A 99 17.03 0.25 -8.21
C ILE A 99 18.15 -0.53 -8.91
N ILE A 100 19.41 -0.34 -8.51
CA ILE A 100 20.56 -1.04 -9.10
C ILE A 100 20.77 -2.39 -8.41
N ILE A 101 20.78 -2.42 -7.08
CA ILE A 101 21.14 -3.61 -6.31
C ILE A 101 20.03 -4.67 -6.34
N MET A 102 18.77 -4.28 -6.21
CA MET A 102 17.68 -5.25 -6.04
C MET A 102 17.39 -6.12 -7.27
N PRO A 103 17.46 -5.63 -8.53
CA PRO A 103 17.32 -6.50 -9.69
C PRO A 103 18.44 -7.55 -9.77
N ILE A 104 19.68 -7.16 -9.49
CA ILE A 104 20.83 -8.08 -9.44
C ILE A 104 20.58 -9.14 -8.37
N PHE A 105 20.17 -8.70 -7.18
CA PHE A 105 19.82 -9.58 -6.08
C PHE A 105 18.70 -10.56 -6.43
N GLY A 106 17.63 -10.09 -7.09
CA GLY A 106 16.53 -10.92 -7.57
C GLY A 106 16.98 -11.97 -8.60
N ILE A 107 17.86 -11.60 -9.54
CA ILE A 107 18.45 -12.54 -10.51
C ILE A 107 19.32 -13.58 -9.80
N CYS A 108 20.12 -13.18 -8.81
CA CYS A 108 20.94 -14.10 -8.03
C CYS A 108 20.09 -15.11 -7.25
N LEU A 109 19.03 -14.66 -6.56
CA LEU A 109 18.11 -15.55 -5.86
C LEU A 109 17.35 -16.47 -6.82
N PHE A 110 16.91 -15.93 -7.96
CA PHE A 110 16.25 -16.71 -9.00
C PHE A 110 17.16 -17.83 -9.52
N THR A 111 18.41 -17.49 -9.84
CA THR A 111 19.41 -18.44 -10.33
C THR A 111 19.69 -19.50 -9.27
N TRP A 112 19.82 -19.11 -8.01
CA TRP A 112 19.98 -20.06 -6.89
C TRP A 112 18.79 -21.01 -6.78
N ALA A 113 17.56 -20.50 -6.84
CA ALA A 113 16.36 -21.32 -6.68
C ALA A 113 16.27 -22.40 -7.76
N VAL A 114 16.57 -22.05 -9.00
CA VAL A 114 16.55 -22.97 -10.15
C VAL A 114 17.69 -23.97 -10.10
N THR A 115 18.91 -23.56 -9.71
CA THR A 115 20.04 -24.51 -9.63
C THR A 115 19.90 -25.47 -8.46
N ALA A 116 19.40 -24.98 -7.32
CA ALA A 116 19.16 -25.79 -6.14
C ALA A 116 18.01 -26.81 -6.34
N SER A 117 17.03 -26.50 -7.20
CA SER A 117 15.94 -27.42 -7.56
C SER A 117 16.27 -28.40 -8.70
N HIS A 118 17.55 -28.54 -9.08
CA HIS A 118 17.99 -29.35 -10.22
C HIS A 118 17.37 -28.93 -11.57
N GLY A 119 17.20 -27.61 -11.77
CA GLY A 119 16.65 -27.01 -12.98
C GLY A 119 15.13 -26.81 -12.97
N PHE A 120 14.58 -26.41 -14.12
CA PHE A 120 13.14 -26.16 -14.27
C PHE A 120 12.28 -27.43 -14.33
N GLY A 121 12.86 -28.57 -14.68
CA GLY A 121 12.12 -29.82 -14.89
C GLY A 121 11.29 -30.24 -13.67
N PRO A 122 11.89 -30.36 -12.47
CA PRO A 122 11.16 -30.69 -11.25
C PRO A 122 10.11 -29.65 -10.87
N LEU A 123 10.40 -28.36 -11.06
CA LEU A 123 9.48 -27.27 -10.73
C LEU A 123 8.18 -27.32 -11.57
N LEU A 124 8.29 -27.65 -12.87
CA LEU A 124 7.15 -27.73 -13.78
C LEU A 124 6.31 -29.00 -13.61
N ARG A 125 6.84 -30.01 -12.90
CA ARG A 125 6.16 -31.30 -12.67
C ARG A 125 5.35 -31.34 -11.38
N ILE A 126 5.41 -30.28 -10.56
CA ILE A 126 4.62 -30.19 -9.33
C ILE A 126 3.12 -30.16 -9.73
N PRO A 127 2.30 -31.11 -9.26
CA PRO A 127 0.91 -31.17 -9.63
C PRO A 127 0.14 -30.00 -9.02
N ASN A 128 -0.67 -29.33 -9.82
CA ASN A 128 -1.60 -28.31 -9.35
C ASN A 128 -2.76 -28.99 -8.59
N LYS A 129 -2.68 -29.02 -7.26
CA LYS A 129 -3.79 -29.46 -6.40
C LYS A 129 -4.54 -28.23 -5.91
N ILE A 130 -5.75 -28.03 -6.44
CA ILE A 130 -6.65 -27.02 -5.91
C ILE A 130 -7.33 -27.61 -4.68
N GLU A 131 -6.95 -27.11 -3.51
CA GLU A 131 -7.58 -27.47 -2.25
C GLU A 131 -9.00 -26.86 -2.17
N ASN A 132 -9.87 -27.41 -1.33
CA ASN A 132 -11.23 -26.89 -1.03
C ASN A 132 -12.30 -27.06 -2.13
N GLY A 133 -12.02 -27.84 -3.19
CA GLY A 133 -13.00 -28.17 -4.23
C GLY A 133 -13.41 -26.99 -5.11
N MET A 134 -12.59 -25.93 -5.14
CA MET A 134 -12.82 -24.77 -6.01
C MET A 134 -12.62 -25.13 -7.47
N SER A 135 -13.40 -24.53 -8.37
CA SER A 135 -13.14 -24.63 -9.80
C SER A 135 -11.85 -23.87 -10.17
N LEU A 136 -11.19 -24.30 -11.25
CA LEU A 136 -9.97 -23.64 -11.74
C LEU A 136 -10.20 -22.14 -12.03
N GLY A 137 -11.33 -21.80 -12.65
CA GLY A 137 -11.69 -20.41 -12.95
C GLY A 137 -11.87 -19.57 -11.69
N TYR A 138 -12.48 -20.15 -10.65
CA TYR A 138 -12.66 -19.47 -9.37
C TYR A 138 -11.33 -19.25 -8.64
N ALA A 139 -10.46 -20.26 -8.61
CA ALA A 139 -9.12 -20.15 -8.04
C ALA A 139 -8.29 -19.07 -8.76
N PHE A 140 -8.39 -18.98 -10.08
CA PHE A 140 -7.75 -17.93 -10.87
C PHE A 140 -8.26 -16.52 -10.48
N CYS A 141 -9.58 -16.34 -10.43
CA CYS A 141 -10.20 -15.08 -10.02
C CYS A 141 -9.81 -14.65 -8.59
N TYR A 142 -9.75 -15.61 -7.66
CA TYR A 142 -9.30 -15.36 -6.29
C TYR A 142 -7.83 -14.94 -6.23
N ALA A 143 -6.95 -15.60 -6.99
CA ALA A 143 -5.54 -15.23 -7.08
C ALA A 143 -5.33 -13.82 -7.65
N VAL A 144 -6.10 -13.44 -8.69
CA VAL A 144 -6.09 -12.09 -9.26
C VAL A 144 -6.49 -11.05 -8.21
N THR A 145 -7.58 -11.29 -7.48
CA THR A 145 -8.07 -10.37 -6.45
C THR A 145 -7.09 -10.23 -5.29
N THR A 146 -6.45 -11.32 -4.88
CA THR A 146 -5.39 -11.31 -3.87
C THR A 146 -4.20 -10.45 -4.30
N ALA A 147 -3.75 -10.58 -5.56
CA ALA A 147 -2.66 -9.79 -6.10
C ALA A 147 -3.01 -8.28 -6.16
N ILE A 148 -4.26 -7.94 -6.47
CA ILE A 148 -4.76 -6.56 -6.40
C ILE A 148 -4.77 -6.06 -4.96
N SER A 149 -5.22 -6.89 -4.01
CA SER A 149 -5.33 -6.55 -2.59
C SER A 149 -3.98 -6.15 -1.99
N ALA A 150 -2.90 -6.88 -2.32
CA ALA A 150 -1.54 -6.56 -1.90
C ALA A 150 -1.04 -5.20 -2.40
N CYS A 151 -1.49 -4.76 -3.60
CA CYS A 151 -1.12 -3.48 -4.20
C CYS A 151 -2.12 -2.34 -3.93
N SER A 152 -3.26 -2.63 -3.31
CA SER A 152 -4.38 -1.68 -3.18
C SER A 152 -4.02 -0.45 -2.36
N THR A 153 -3.27 -0.64 -1.26
CA THR A 153 -2.78 0.45 -0.42
C THR A 153 -1.87 1.38 -1.23
N PHE A 154 -0.98 0.82 -2.07
CA PHE A 154 -0.13 1.65 -2.93
C PHE A 154 -0.92 2.39 -3.99
N ALA A 155 -1.94 1.78 -4.59
CA ALA A 155 -2.75 2.42 -5.63
C ALA A 155 -3.42 3.70 -5.13
N ILE A 156 -3.92 3.69 -3.88
CA ILE A 156 -4.59 4.84 -3.28
C ILE A 156 -3.57 5.85 -2.72
N ASN A 157 -2.37 5.39 -2.32
CA ASN A 157 -1.35 6.22 -1.68
C ASN A 157 -0.27 6.76 -2.63
N ILE A 158 -0.21 6.28 -3.87
CA ILE A 158 0.74 6.77 -4.87
C ILE A 158 0.78 8.29 -5.06
N PRO A 159 -0.32 9.05 -4.91
CA PRO A 159 -0.32 10.50 -5.02
C PRO A 159 0.63 11.21 -4.04
N ASP A 160 0.88 10.61 -2.87
CA ASP A 160 1.82 11.14 -1.86
C ASP A 160 3.26 11.17 -2.38
N LEU A 161 3.60 10.26 -3.30
CA LEU A 161 4.92 10.19 -3.94
C LEU A 161 4.93 10.95 -5.26
N THR A 162 3.88 10.81 -6.08
CA THR A 162 3.86 11.44 -7.42
C THR A 162 3.77 12.95 -7.36
N ARG A 163 3.34 13.55 -6.24
CA ARG A 163 3.39 15.02 -6.05
C ARG A 163 4.81 15.60 -6.11
N TYR A 164 5.84 14.78 -5.90
CA TYR A 164 7.24 15.16 -6.02
C TYR A 164 7.81 14.92 -7.44
N ALA A 165 7.02 14.34 -8.35
CA ALA A 165 7.47 14.07 -9.72
C ALA A 165 7.52 15.37 -10.54
N ARG A 166 8.61 15.57 -11.28
CA ARG A 166 8.77 16.73 -12.17
C ARG A 166 7.87 16.67 -13.40
N ASN A 167 7.60 15.46 -13.90
CA ASN A 167 6.80 15.24 -15.10
C ASN A 167 5.67 14.23 -14.80
N PRO A 168 4.40 14.65 -14.88
CA PRO A 168 3.27 13.76 -14.63
C PRO A 168 3.18 12.62 -15.65
N ARG A 169 3.55 12.85 -16.93
CA ARG A 169 3.52 11.78 -17.94
C ARG A 169 4.51 10.66 -17.60
N THR A 170 5.72 11.02 -17.21
CA THR A 170 6.74 10.04 -16.82
C THR A 170 6.31 9.25 -15.58
N ALA A 171 5.71 9.92 -14.59
CA ALA A 171 5.15 9.25 -13.42
C ALA A 171 4.06 8.25 -13.80
N SER A 172 3.11 8.63 -14.66
CA SER A 172 2.05 7.75 -15.12
C SER A 172 2.57 6.55 -15.93
N ILE A 173 3.52 6.77 -16.84
CA ILE A 173 4.12 5.67 -17.63
C ILE A 173 4.87 4.69 -16.73
N ALA A 174 5.61 5.19 -15.75
CA ALA A 174 6.30 4.34 -14.78
C ALA A 174 5.31 3.46 -14.00
N GLN A 175 4.15 3.99 -13.61
CA GLN A 175 3.12 3.19 -12.93
C GLN A 175 2.38 2.24 -13.88
N ALA A 176 2.13 2.63 -15.12
CA ALA A 176 1.40 1.81 -16.07
C ALA A 176 2.21 0.63 -16.61
N ILE A 177 3.53 0.78 -16.74
CA ILE A 177 4.40 -0.22 -17.39
C ILE A 177 5.40 -0.82 -16.41
N CYS A 178 6.22 0.01 -15.75
CA CYS A 178 7.28 -0.52 -14.89
C CYS A 178 6.73 -1.26 -13.67
N LEU A 179 5.65 -0.75 -13.06
CA LEU A 179 5.09 -1.40 -11.86
C LEU A 179 4.56 -2.81 -12.17
N PRO A 180 3.69 -3.05 -13.18
CA PRO A 180 3.25 -4.41 -13.52
C PRO A 180 4.40 -5.36 -13.89
N VAL A 181 5.38 -4.89 -14.67
CA VAL A 181 6.54 -5.71 -15.08
C VAL A 181 7.36 -6.12 -13.86
N CYS A 182 7.76 -5.16 -13.02
CA CYS A 182 8.56 -5.45 -11.83
C CYS A 182 7.80 -6.34 -10.83
N MET A 183 6.50 -6.09 -10.61
CA MET A 183 5.70 -6.91 -9.71
C MET A 183 5.55 -8.34 -10.23
N THR A 184 5.34 -8.52 -11.53
CA THR A 184 5.26 -9.86 -12.14
C THR A 184 6.56 -10.63 -11.95
N LEU A 185 7.71 -9.97 -12.14
CA LEU A 185 9.02 -10.60 -11.93
C LEU A 185 9.25 -11.01 -10.47
N ILE A 186 8.83 -10.17 -9.51
CA ILE A 186 8.95 -10.47 -8.08
C ILE A 186 8.02 -11.61 -7.66
N TYR A 187 6.77 -11.62 -8.14
CA TYR A 187 5.85 -12.72 -7.86
C TYR A 187 6.31 -14.03 -8.50
N PHE A 188 6.85 -13.97 -9.72
CA PHE A 188 7.44 -15.13 -10.35
C PHE A 188 8.63 -15.69 -9.55
N LEU A 189 9.52 -14.82 -9.06
CA LEU A 189 10.59 -15.21 -8.14
C LEU A 189 10.03 -15.88 -6.87
N GLY A 190 8.99 -15.32 -6.26
CA GLY A 190 8.36 -15.89 -5.06
C GLY A 190 7.80 -17.29 -5.30
N VAL A 191 7.09 -17.51 -6.41
CA VAL A 191 6.56 -18.83 -6.79
C VAL A 191 7.69 -19.83 -7.03
N VAL A 192 8.75 -19.44 -7.73
CA VAL A 192 9.90 -20.31 -8.00
C VAL A 192 10.66 -20.66 -6.72
N MET A 193 10.79 -19.70 -5.79
CA MET A 193 11.39 -19.94 -4.46
C MET A 193 10.53 -20.91 -3.63
N ALA A 194 9.21 -20.74 -3.61
CA ALA A 194 8.32 -21.65 -2.89
C ALA A 194 8.38 -23.06 -3.49
N ALA A 195 8.33 -23.17 -4.83
CA ALA A 195 8.45 -24.45 -5.52
C ALA A 195 9.83 -25.11 -5.31
N SER A 196 10.92 -24.34 -5.31
CA SER A 196 12.26 -24.88 -5.04
C SER A 196 12.38 -25.39 -3.61
N SER A 197 11.78 -24.70 -2.63
CA SER A 197 11.76 -25.17 -1.23
C SER A 197 11.08 -26.53 -1.08
N GLN A 198 10.00 -26.78 -1.83
CA GLN A 198 9.33 -28.08 -1.83
C GLN A 198 10.23 -29.20 -2.37
N VAL A 199 11.02 -28.91 -3.41
CA VAL A 199 11.95 -29.88 -4.02
C VAL A 199 13.15 -30.14 -3.11
N ILE A 200 13.69 -29.10 -2.47
CA ILE A 200 14.93 -29.18 -1.66
C ILE A 200 14.65 -29.73 -0.26
N TYR A 201 13.62 -29.21 0.40
CA TYR A 201 13.33 -29.46 1.81
C TYR A 201 12.10 -30.35 2.03
N GLY A 202 11.38 -30.73 0.98
CA GLY A 202 10.17 -31.55 1.08
C GLY A 202 8.93 -30.83 1.60
N GLN A 203 9.05 -29.53 1.93
CA GLN A 203 7.97 -28.70 2.48
C GLN A 203 7.83 -27.40 1.68
N ILE A 204 6.60 -26.93 1.50
CA ILE A 204 6.34 -25.67 0.80
C ILE A 204 6.56 -24.52 1.78
N GLN A 205 7.63 -23.75 1.58
CA GLN A 205 7.87 -22.52 2.30
C GLN A 205 7.49 -21.32 1.45
N TRP A 206 6.43 -20.63 1.84
CA TRP A 206 5.90 -19.48 1.10
C TRP A 206 6.73 -18.20 1.30
N ASN A 207 7.42 -18.06 2.44
CA ASN A 207 8.24 -16.89 2.75
C ASN A 207 9.72 -17.13 2.33
N PRO A 208 10.25 -16.34 1.38
CA PRO A 208 11.61 -16.54 0.86
C PRO A 208 12.71 -16.29 1.89
N ILE A 209 12.47 -15.44 2.90
CA ILE A 209 13.46 -15.17 3.95
C ILE A 209 13.61 -16.39 4.87
N VAL A 210 12.52 -17.11 5.12
CA VAL A 210 12.56 -18.37 5.87
C VAL A 210 13.32 -19.45 5.09
N ILE A 211 13.22 -19.47 3.76
CA ILE A 211 14.07 -20.34 2.92
C ILE A 211 15.55 -20.04 3.14
N VAL A 212 15.92 -18.76 3.21
CA VAL A 212 17.31 -18.33 3.47
C VAL A 212 17.77 -18.72 4.89
N LEU A 213 16.88 -18.69 5.89
CA LEU A 213 17.19 -19.19 7.23
C LEU A 213 17.57 -20.68 7.22
N MET A 214 16.99 -21.47 6.31
CA MET A 214 17.30 -22.90 6.14
C MET A 214 18.60 -23.18 5.37
N TRP A 215 19.37 -22.16 4.97
CA TRP A 215 20.64 -22.37 4.28
C TRP A 215 21.77 -22.78 5.23
N ASP A 216 22.60 -23.74 4.80
CA ASP A 216 23.80 -24.13 5.53
C ASP A 216 24.97 -23.16 5.28
N ASN A 217 25.04 -22.57 4.09
CA ASN A 217 26.11 -21.64 3.73
C ASN A 217 25.97 -20.31 4.48
N ARG A 218 26.80 -20.16 5.52
CA ARG A 218 26.82 -19.00 6.41
C ARG A 218 27.07 -17.68 5.68
N ALA A 219 28.03 -17.64 4.75
CA ALA A 219 28.35 -16.42 4.02
C ALA A 219 27.16 -15.99 3.13
N ALA A 220 26.57 -16.93 2.39
CA ALA A 220 25.39 -16.67 1.57
C ALA A 220 24.21 -16.17 2.43
N LYS A 221 23.96 -16.85 3.56
CA LYS A 221 22.90 -16.46 4.52
C LYS A 221 23.09 -15.02 5.01
N PHE A 222 24.31 -14.63 5.39
CA PHE A 222 24.60 -13.28 5.86
C PHE A 222 24.37 -12.21 4.78
N PHE A 223 24.96 -12.36 3.60
CA PHE A 223 24.86 -11.35 2.54
C PHE A 223 23.43 -11.22 1.99
N VAL A 224 22.70 -12.33 1.86
CA VAL A 224 21.30 -12.31 1.45
C VAL A 224 20.42 -11.70 2.53
N GLY A 225 20.67 -12.01 3.81
CA GLY A 225 20.02 -11.35 4.94
C GLY A 225 20.25 -9.83 4.95
N LEU A 226 21.48 -9.38 4.69
CA LEU A 226 21.80 -7.95 4.60
C LEU A 226 21.00 -7.25 3.48
N LEU A 227 20.92 -7.88 2.31
CA LEU A 227 20.18 -7.33 1.16
C LEU A 227 18.67 -7.30 1.42
N PHE A 228 18.11 -8.33 2.07
CA PHE A 228 16.70 -8.31 2.51
C PHE A 228 16.46 -7.21 3.55
N ALA A 229 17.30 -7.09 4.58
CA ALA A 229 17.15 -6.05 5.59
C ALA A 229 17.18 -4.64 4.94
N PHE A 230 18.11 -4.40 4.02
CA PHE A 230 18.17 -3.16 3.24
C PHE A 230 16.90 -2.94 2.41
N ALA A 231 16.39 -3.98 1.74
CA ALA A 231 15.17 -3.91 0.96
C ALA A 231 13.97 -3.50 1.82
N MET A 232 13.84 -4.11 3.00
CA MET A 232 12.74 -3.88 3.94
C MET A 232 12.76 -2.48 4.52
N ILE A 233 13.93 -1.95 4.93
CA ILE A 233 14.04 -0.56 5.41
C ILE A 233 13.54 0.42 4.34
N GLY A 234 14.03 0.28 3.10
CA GLY A 234 13.64 1.19 2.01
C GLY A 234 12.14 1.13 1.68
N THR A 235 11.56 -0.08 1.66
CA THR A 235 10.11 -0.25 1.42
C THR A 235 9.31 0.32 2.59
N ASN A 236 9.71 0.07 3.82
CA ASN A 236 8.93 0.43 5.00
C ASN A 236 8.86 1.95 5.21
N VAL A 237 9.96 2.66 4.94
CA VAL A 237 9.97 4.12 5.05
C VAL A 237 9.04 4.76 4.02
N ALA A 238 9.17 4.42 2.72
CA ALA A 238 8.35 5.04 1.66
C ALA A 238 6.91 4.55 1.62
N GLY A 239 6.68 3.26 1.86
CA GLY A 239 5.38 2.63 1.68
C GLY A 239 4.45 2.80 2.87
N ASN A 240 4.99 2.87 4.09
CA ASN A 240 4.18 2.78 5.30
C ASN A 240 4.36 4.00 6.21
N SER A 241 5.61 4.37 6.54
CA SER A 241 5.85 5.46 7.49
C SER A 241 5.44 6.83 6.96
N VAL A 242 5.79 7.14 5.69
CA VAL A 242 5.49 8.44 5.07
C VAL A 242 3.98 8.61 4.83
N PRO A 243 3.25 7.63 4.23
CA PRO A 243 1.81 7.72 4.08
C PRO A 243 1.07 7.85 5.41
N PHE A 244 1.44 7.07 6.43
CA PHE A 244 0.82 7.21 7.75
C PHE A 244 1.07 8.60 8.37
N ALA A 245 2.29 9.11 8.26
CA ALA A 245 2.62 10.43 8.78
C ALA A 245 1.86 11.54 8.06
N ASN A 246 1.74 11.40 6.75
CA ASN A 246 0.86 12.21 5.94
C ASN A 246 -0.58 12.16 6.52
N ASP A 247 -1.17 10.98 6.65
CA ASP A 247 -2.58 10.81 7.03
C ASP A 247 -2.88 11.35 8.44
N THR A 248 -1.98 11.10 9.40
CA THR A 248 -2.09 11.64 10.77
C THR A 248 -1.93 13.16 10.84
N MET A 249 -1.13 13.78 9.96
CA MET A 249 -1.09 15.24 9.83
C MET A 249 -2.42 15.82 9.32
N ALA A 250 -3.16 15.07 8.48
CA ALA A 250 -4.48 15.51 8.02
C ALA A 250 -5.54 15.37 9.12
N LEU A 251 -5.46 14.30 9.93
CA LEU A 251 -6.38 14.07 11.06
C LEU A 251 -6.16 15.05 12.22
N PHE A 252 -4.90 15.28 12.59
CA PHE A 252 -4.52 16.07 13.76
C PHE A 252 -3.47 17.15 13.43
N PRO A 253 -3.78 18.12 12.56
CA PRO A 253 -2.81 19.07 12.02
C PRO A 253 -2.13 19.96 13.07
N LYS A 254 -2.77 20.18 14.22
CA LYS A 254 -2.20 20.97 15.33
C LYS A 254 -1.13 20.22 16.13
N TYR A 255 -1.20 18.90 16.18
CA TYR A 255 -0.37 18.08 17.07
C TYR A 255 0.67 17.24 16.33
N MET A 256 0.34 16.87 15.09
CA MET A 256 1.14 15.95 14.27
C MET A 256 1.95 16.72 13.24
N ASN A 257 3.20 16.28 13.08
CA ASN A 257 4.06 16.65 11.96
C ASN A 257 4.61 15.37 11.33
N LEU A 258 5.30 15.49 10.20
CA LEU A 258 5.79 14.34 9.44
C LEU A 258 6.64 13.40 10.31
N ARG A 259 7.58 13.95 11.09
CA ARG A 259 8.47 13.14 11.94
C ARG A 259 7.72 12.44 13.07
N ARG A 260 6.85 13.16 13.77
CA ARG A 260 6.01 12.59 14.85
C ARG A 260 5.12 11.46 14.31
N GLY A 261 4.54 11.66 13.13
CA GLY A 261 3.76 10.63 12.45
C GLY A 261 4.57 9.39 12.10
N GLN A 262 5.78 9.55 11.55
CA GLN A 262 6.65 8.42 11.20
C GLN A 262 7.06 7.60 12.43
N PHE A 263 7.41 8.27 13.54
CA PHE A 263 7.72 7.61 14.80
C PHE A 263 6.52 6.91 15.43
N LEU A 264 5.34 7.54 15.38
CA LEU A 264 4.11 6.90 15.85
C LEU A 264 3.79 5.65 15.03
N CYS A 265 3.99 5.67 13.71
CA CYS A 265 3.85 4.49 12.85
C CYS A 265 4.76 3.35 13.31
N ALA A 266 6.02 3.67 13.62
CA ALA A 266 6.99 2.68 14.05
C ALA A 266 6.64 2.05 15.40
N ILE A 267 6.17 2.86 16.37
CA ILE A 267 5.73 2.37 17.67
C ILE A 267 4.50 1.47 17.51
N LEU A 268 3.50 1.91 16.76
CA LEU A 268 2.29 1.13 16.51
C LEU A 268 2.61 -0.20 15.80
N GLY A 269 3.49 -0.17 14.79
CA GLY A 269 3.92 -1.38 14.08
C GLY A 269 4.65 -2.39 14.98
N PHE A 270 5.33 -1.94 16.04
CA PHE A 270 5.94 -2.82 17.04
C PHE A 270 4.87 -3.49 17.92
N VAL A 271 3.88 -2.73 18.38
CA VAL A 271 2.84 -3.19 19.32
C VAL A 271 1.79 -4.10 18.67
N ILE A 272 1.62 -4.03 17.34
CA ILE A 272 0.65 -4.84 16.58
C ILE A 272 0.97 -6.35 16.58
N CYS A 273 2.18 -6.76 17.00
CA CYS A 273 2.62 -8.17 16.97
C CYS A 273 2.48 -8.80 15.56
N PRO A 274 3.17 -8.25 14.54
CA PRO A 274 2.98 -8.61 13.13
C PRO A 274 3.23 -10.09 12.81
N TRP A 275 4.03 -10.79 13.63
CA TRP A 275 4.28 -12.23 13.47
C TRP A 275 3.01 -13.08 13.59
N LYS A 276 1.95 -12.61 14.27
CA LYS A 276 0.64 -13.27 14.30
C LYS A 276 -0.02 -13.31 12.93
N ILE A 277 0.16 -12.25 12.13
CA ILE A 277 -0.36 -12.16 10.76
C ILE A 277 0.48 -13.05 9.83
N GLU A 278 1.79 -13.05 10.03
CA GLU A 278 2.76 -13.85 9.25
C GLU A 278 2.89 -15.30 9.71
N ALA A 279 2.08 -15.75 10.68
CA ALA A 279 2.14 -17.11 11.22
C ALA A 279 1.79 -18.17 10.16
N SER A 280 0.90 -17.84 9.22
CA SER A 280 0.55 -18.70 8.09
C SER A 280 0.18 -17.90 6.84
N ALA A 281 0.31 -18.52 5.67
CA ALA A 281 -0.13 -17.91 4.41
C ALA A 281 -1.63 -17.59 4.44
N GLU A 282 -2.44 -18.44 5.08
CA GLU A 282 -3.89 -18.23 5.21
C GLU A 282 -4.22 -16.98 6.06
N SER A 283 -3.54 -16.81 7.20
CA SER A 283 -3.69 -15.63 8.07
C SER A 283 -3.30 -14.35 7.33
N PHE A 284 -2.20 -14.39 6.58
CA PHE A 284 -1.75 -13.26 5.76
C PHE A 284 -2.75 -12.92 4.64
N LEU A 285 -3.27 -13.92 3.93
CA LEU A 285 -4.29 -13.73 2.90
C LEU A 285 -5.61 -13.19 3.48
N ALA A 286 -6.03 -13.69 4.65
CA ALA A 286 -7.20 -13.19 5.36
C ALA A 286 -7.03 -11.72 5.76
N PHE A 287 -5.84 -11.32 6.22
CA PHE A 287 -5.51 -9.91 6.47
C PHE A 287 -5.60 -9.08 5.19
N LEU A 288 -4.98 -9.51 4.09
CA LEU A 288 -4.99 -8.80 2.81
C LEU A 288 -6.42 -8.52 2.33
N ASN A 289 -7.24 -9.55 2.27
CA ASN A 289 -8.63 -9.43 1.83
C ASN A 289 -9.47 -8.64 2.84
N GLY A 290 -9.18 -8.76 4.14
CA GLY A 290 -9.98 -8.14 5.19
C GLY A 290 -9.94 -6.62 5.22
N TYR A 291 -8.84 -5.98 4.82
CA TYR A 291 -8.82 -4.52 4.69
C TYR A 291 -9.06 -4.06 3.24
N SER A 292 -8.59 -4.82 2.24
CA SER A 292 -8.63 -4.35 0.85
C SER A 292 -10.06 -4.37 0.31
N ALA A 293 -10.80 -5.44 0.57
CA ALA A 293 -12.04 -5.77 -0.08
C ALA A 293 -13.19 -4.87 0.40
N PRO A 294 -13.50 -4.81 1.71
CA PRO A 294 -14.60 -3.98 2.20
C PRO A 294 -14.28 -2.48 2.26
N PHE A 295 -13.02 -2.07 2.32
CA PHE A 295 -12.68 -0.67 2.55
C PHE A 295 -11.98 -0.02 1.36
N LEU A 296 -10.84 -0.54 0.90
CA LEU A 296 -10.06 0.12 -0.14
C LEU A 296 -10.69 0.01 -1.53
N GLY A 297 -11.30 -1.13 -1.87
CA GLY A 297 -12.05 -1.32 -3.12
C GLY A 297 -13.17 -0.28 -3.27
N PRO A 298 -14.09 -0.17 -2.28
CA PRO A 298 -15.13 0.83 -2.29
C PRO A 298 -14.64 2.28 -2.33
N VAL A 299 -13.57 2.62 -1.59
CA VAL A 299 -12.94 3.95 -1.70
C VAL A 299 -12.44 4.21 -3.12
N ALA A 300 -11.71 3.26 -3.70
CA ALA A 300 -11.20 3.39 -5.06
C ALA A 300 -12.33 3.56 -6.09
N GLY A 301 -13.43 2.81 -5.96
CA GLY A 301 -14.60 2.92 -6.84
C GLY A 301 -15.24 4.32 -6.81
N VAL A 302 -15.46 4.88 -5.61
CA VAL A 302 -16.00 6.24 -5.47
C VAL A 302 -15.07 7.28 -6.09
N LEU A 303 -13.77 7.19 -5.79
CA LEU A 303 -12.78 8.12 -6.33
C LEU A 303 -12.77 8.05 -7.87
N LEU A 304 -12.58 6.86 -8.45
CA LEU A 304 -12.51 6.65 -9.90
C LEU A 304 -13.76 7.16 -10.62
N SER A 305 -14.93 6.84 -10.07
CA SER A 305 -16.22 7.30 -10.60
C SER A 305 -16.36 8.82 -10.55
N ASP A 306 -15.98 9.45 -9.43
CA ASP A 306 -16.01 10.92 -9.30
C ASP A 306 -15.11 11.61 -10.32
N PHE A 307 -13.88 11.14 -10.47
CA PHE A 307 -12.93 11.77 -11.37
C PHE A 307 -13.27 11.54 -12.84
N PHE A 308 -13.46 10.29 -13.28
CA PHE A 308 -13.59 9.97 -14.70
C PHE A 308 -15.03 10.15 -15.22
N LEU A 309 -16.05 9.77 -14.45
CA LEU A 309 -17.42 9.74 -14.94
C LEU A 309 -18.18 11.03 -14.59
N VAL A 310 -18.16 11.45 -13.32
CA VAL A 310 -18.92 12.61 -12.85
C VAL A 310 -18.25 13.92 -13.27
N ARG A 311 -16.95 14.04 -13.04
CA ARG A 311 -16.18 15.28 -13.29
C ARG A 311 -15.39 15.27 -14.62
N ARG A 312 -15.43 14.16 -15.36
CA ARG A 312 -14.83 14.01 -16.70
C ARG A 312 -13.36 14.45 -16.77
N SER A 313 -12.57 13.98 -15.81
CA SER A 313 -11.14 14.24 -15.67
C SER A 313 -10.79 15.73 -15.49
N SER A 314 -11.71 16.54 -14.94
CA SER A 314 -11.41 17.93 -14.63
C SER A 314 -10.37 18.07 -13.52
N GLY A 315 -9.57 19.14 -13.59
CA GLY A 315 -8.60 19.49 -12.56
C GLY A 315 -9.24 19.73 -11.18
N LEU A 316 -8.40 19.72 -10.15
CA LEU A 316 -8.79 20.12 -8.79
C LEU A 316 -8.75 21.65 -8.68
N ASN A 317 -9.83 22.29 -8.22
CA ASN A 317 -9.82 23.71 -7.91
C ASN A 317 -9.25 23.92 -6.49
N VAL A 318 -7.96 24.28 -6.42
CA VAL A 318 -7.26 24.44 -5.13
C VAL A 318 -7.86 25.58 -4.30
N TYR A 319 -8.34 26.63 -4.93
CA TYR A 319 -8.93 27.77 -4.21
C TYR A 319 -10.22 27.37 -3.48
N GLN A 320 -11.09 26.62 -4.14
CA GLN A 320 -12.32 26.08 -3.56
C GLN A 320 -12.07 25.05 -2.44
N LEU A 321 -10.87 24.47 -2.38
CA LEU A 321 -10.45 23.54 -1.33
C LEU A 321 -10.37 24.19 0.05
N TYR A 322 -9.94 25.45 0.09
CA TYR A 322 -9.70 26.19 1.33
C TYR A 322 -10.87 27.11 1.71
N LYS A 323 -11.97 27.08 0.94
CA LYS A 323 -13.20 27.84 1.25
C LYS A 323 -14.16 27.01 2.11
N PRO A 324 -14.56 27.49 3.30
CA PRO A 324 -15.48 26.79 4.21
C PRO A 324 -16.89 26.54 3.66
N THR A 325 -17.28 27.21 2.56
CA THR A 325 -18.57 27.03 1.87
C THR A 325 -18.37 26.84 0.36
N GLY A 326 -17.18 26.38 -0.03
CA GLY A 326 -16.82 26.19 -1.43
C GLY A 326 -17.45 24.95 -2.05
N LEU A 327 -17.07 24.69 -3.30
CA LEU A 327 -17.54 23.57 -4.13
C LEU A 327 -17.46 22.19 -3.44
N TYR A 328 -16.50 22.01 -2.53
CA TYR A 328 -16.22 20.75 -1.84
C TYR A 328 -16.76 20.69 -0.40
N TRP A 329 -17.57 21.66 0.02
CA TRP A 329 -18.22 21.65 1.33
C TRP A 329 -19.44 20.73 1.40
N TYR A 330 -20.20 20.58 0.32
CA TYR A 330 -21.43 19.75 0.30
C TYR A 330 -22.38 20.06 1.48
N THR A 331 -23.04 19.03 2.03
CA THR A 331 -23.87 19.12 3.22
C THR A 331 -23.00 19.01 4.46
N ALA A 332 -22.74 20.15 5.12
CA ALA A 332 -21.97 20.26 6.36
C ALA A 332 -20.54 19.69 6.32
N GLY A 333 -19.90 19.68 5.15
CA GLY A 333 -18.56 19.11 4.93
C GLY A 333 -18.55 17.68 4.36
N ILE A 334 -19.72 17.05 4.16
CA ILE A 334 -19.83 15.63 3.79
C ILE A 334 -20.62 15.49 2.50
N ASN A 335 -20.09 14.73 1.54
CA ASN A 335 -20.85 14.26 0.40
C ASN A 335 -21.60 12.97 0.77
N VAL A 336 -22.88 13.09 1.12
CA VAL A 336 -23.74 11.95 1.50
C VAL A 336 -23.78 10.88 0.41
N ARG A 337 -23.68 11.26 -0.87
CA ARG A 337 -23.72 10.32 -2.00
C ARG A 337 -22.47 9.44 -2.03
N ALA A 338 -21.29 10.02 -1.76
CA ALA A 338 -20.04 9.30 -1.65
C ALA A 338 -20.06 8.32 -0.47
N VAL A 339 -20.56 8.76 0.69
CA VAL A 339 -20.68 7.91 1.88
C VAL A 339 -21.70 6.78 1.66
N ALA A 340 -22.86 7.07 1.05
CA ALA A 340 -23.85 6.07 0.73
C ALA A 340 -23.31 5.03 -0.27
N ALA A 341 -22.67 5.47 -1.36
CA ALA A 341 -22.06 4.60 -2.34
C ALA A 341 -20.94 3.73 -1.75
N PHE A 342 -20.09 4.31 -0.91
CA PHE A 342 -19.08 3.57 -0.15
C PHE A 342 -19.72 2.48 0.72
N THR A 343 -20.80 2.82 1.44
CA THR A 343 -21.52 1.87 2.31
C THR A 343 -22.14 0.72 1.51
N VAL A 344 -22.71 0.99 0.33
CA VAL A 344 -23.27 -0.03 -0.57
C VAL A 344 -22.19 -1.01 -1.04
N GLY A 345 -20.96 -0.54 -1.30
CA GLY A 345 -19.85 -1.43 -1.65
C GLY A 345 -19.25 -2.20 -0.47
N MET A 346 -19.24 -1.60 0.73
CA MET A 346 -18.63 -2.17 1.94
C MET A 346 -19.51 -3.23 2.62
N VAL A 347 -20.78 -2.91 2.89
CA VAL A 347 -21.65 -3.71 3.77
C VAL A 347 -21.86 -5.15 3.30
N PRO A 348 -22.10 -5.43 2.00
CA PRO A 348 -22.29 -6.80 1.52
C PRO A 348 -21.09 -7.72 1.74
N GLN A 349 -19.90 -7.15 1.93
CA GLN A 349 -18.65 -7.91 2.11
C GLN A 349 -18.34 -8.24 3.58
N LEU A 350 -18.97 -7.56 4.54
CA LEU A 350 -18.70 -7.76 5.96
C LEU A 350 -19.04 -9.19 6.47
N PRO A 351 -20.13 -9.84 6.04
CA PRO A 351 -20.44 -11.20 6.49
C PRO A 351 -19.38 -12.24 6.09
N GLY A 352 -18.89 -12.18 4.84
CA GLY A 352 -17.84 -13.09 4.37
C GLY A 352 -16.50 -12.83 5.06
N LEU A 353 -16.16 -11.56 5.32
CA LEU A 353 -14.99 -11.20 6.14
C LEU A 353 -15.10 -11.77 7.56
N ALA A 354 -16.25 -11.62 8.21
CA ALA A 354 -16.46 -12.14 9.57
C ALA A 354 -16.20 -13.65 9.64
N TYR A 355 -16.68 -14.40 8.63
CA TYR A 355 -16.44 -15.84 8.52
C TYR A 355 -14.97 -16.18 8.25
N GLN A 356 -14.28 -15.41 7.40
CA GLN A 356 -12.84 -15.60 7.14
C GLN A 356 -11.98 -15.40 8.39
N ILE A 357 -12.34 -14.44 9.25
CA ILE A 357 -11.62 -14.18 10.51
C ILE A 357 -11.97 -15.23 11.56
N ASN A 358 -13.26 -15.60 11.66
CA ASN A 358 -13.72 -16.59 12.62
C ASN A 358 -14.71 -17.57 11.98
N PRO A 359 -14.21 -18.74 11.52
CA PRO A 359 -15.04 -19.77 10.93
C PRO A 359 -16.10 -20.37 11.88
N MET A 360 -16.01 -20.10 13.19
CA MET A 360 -17.02 -20.56 14.16
C MET A 360 -18.31 -19.75 14.13
N ILE A 361 -18.37 -18.65 13.39
CA ILE A 361 -19.58 -17.84 13.23
C ILE A 361 -20.60 -18.63 12.40
N LYS A 362 -21.64 -19.14 13.08
CA LYS A 362 -22.75 -19.86 12.45
C LYS A 362 -23.69 -18.88 11.75
N GLY A 363 -24.18 -19.25 10.56
CA GLY A 363 -25.20 -18.48 9.83
C GLY A 363 -24.70 -17.71 8.61
N VAL A 364 -23.39 -17.69 8.34
CA VAL A 364 -22.84 -17.17 7.08
C VAL A 364 -22.96 -18.26 6.02
N SER A 365 -23.80 -18.04 5.01
CA SER A 365 -23.93 -18.97 3.88
C SER A 365 -22.66 -18.94 3.03
N ARG A 366 -22.36 -20.06 2.36
CA ARG A 366 -21.21 -20.17 1.44
C ARG A 366 -21.23 -19.09 0.36
N ASN A 367 -22.42 -18.66 -0.07
CA ASN A 367 -22.59 -17.58 -1.04
C ASN A 367 -21.97 -16.24 -0.58
N TYR A 368 -22.02 -15.90 0.71
CA TYR A 368 -21.39 -14.68 1.22
C TYR A 368 -19.87 -14.78 1.25
N VAL A 369 -19.35 -15.97 1.57
CA VAL A 369 -17.91 -16.25 1.50
C VAL A 369 -17.44 -16.17 0.06
N ASP A 370 -18.21 -16.76 -0.85
CA ASP A 370 -17.87 -16.80 -2.26
C ASP A 370 -17.91 -15.41 -2.93
N PHE A 371 -18.85 -14.57 -2.51
CA PHE A 371 -18.93 -13.15 -2.89
C PHE A 371 -17.64 -12.42 -2.47
N THR A 372 -17.23 -12.54 -1.20
CA THR A 372 -16.02 -11.85 -0.72
C THR A 372 -14.71 -12.27 -1.40
N SER A 373 -14.68 -13.36 -2.16
CA SER A 373 -13.49 -13.80 -2.89
C SER A 373 -13.10 -12.89 -4.06
N LEU A 374 -14.04 -12.13 -4.62
CA LEU A 374 -13.78 -11.06 -5.59
C LEU A 374 -13.90 -9.67 -4.94
N GLY A 375 -13.91 -9.60 -3.61
CA GLY A 375 -14.46 -8.47 -2.87
C GLY A 375 -13.84 -7.11 -3.19
N TRP A 376 -12.56 -7.04 -3.55
CA TRP A 376 -11.98 -5.76 -3.98
C TRP A 376 -12.62 -5.21 -5.26
N LEU A 377 -12.80 -6.07 -6.28
CA LEU A 377 -13.41 -5.70 -7.56
C LEU A 377 -14.91 -5.43 -7.39
N GLU A 378 -15.59 -6.26 -6.60
CA GLU A 378 -17.00 -6.06 -6.26
C GLU A 378 -17.21 -4.72 -5.56
N GLY A 379 -16.42 -4.44 -4.53
CA GLY A 379 -16.45 -3.18 -3.80
C GLY A 379 -16.24 -1.97 -4.71
N LEU A 380 -15.26 -2.05 -5.62
CA LEU A 380 -15.00 -1.02 -6.63
C LEU A 380 -16.20 -0.80 -7.56
N VAL A 381 -16.79 -1.88 -8.08
CA VAL A 381 -17.89 -1.80 -9.05
C VAL A 381 -19.17 -1.31 -8.37
N PHE A 382 -19.54 -1.88 -7.22
CA PHE A 382 -20.74 -1.49 -6.49
C PHE A 382 -20.68 -0.04 -5.98
N SER A 383 -19.54 0.38 -5.41
CA SER A 383 -19.41 1.76 -4.95
C SER A 383 -19.28 2.74 -6.13
N GLY A 384 -18.54 2.40 -7.18
CA GLY A 384 -18.33 3.26 -8.34
C GLY A 384 -19.61 3.48 -9.14
N SER A 385 -20.37 2.41 -9.41
CA SER A 385 -21.67 2.48 -10.09
C SER A 385 -22.71 3.16 -9.20
N GLY A 386 -22.78 2.82 -7.91
CA GLY A 386 -23.68 3.45 -6.96
C GLY A 386 -23.44 4.96 -6.85
N TYR A 387 -22.17 5.39 -6.80
CA TYR A 387 -21.83 6.81 -6.77
C TYR A 387 -22.25 7.52 -8.06
N TYR A 388 -21.99 6.91 -9.22
CA TYR A 388 -22.37 7.47 -10.51
C TYR A 388 -23.89 7.66 -10.62
N ILE A 389 -24.66 6.63 -10.27
CA ILE A 389 -26.14 6.67 -10.29
C ILE A 389 -26.65 7.76 -9.35
N LEU A 390 -26.14 7.82 -8.11
CA LEU A 390 -26.55 8.85 -7.15
C LEU A 390 -26.23 10.27 -7.63
N CYS A 391 -25.13 10.47 -8.35
CA CYS A 391 -24.77 11.77 -8.93
C CYS A 391 -25.62 12.14 -10.14
N LEU A 392 -26.12 11.14 -10.90
CA LEU A 392 -27.09 11.37 -11.98
C LEU A 392 -28.48 11.69 -11.42
N SER A 393 -28.93 10.95 -10.40
CA SER A 393 -30.24 11.17 -9.77
C SER A 393 -30.31 12.48 -9.00
N PHE A 394 -29.20 12.89 -8.37
CA PHE A 394 -29.09 14.14 -7.64
C PHE A 394 -27.88 14.92 -8.14
N PRO A 395 -28.01 15.75 -9.19
CA PRO A 395 -26.91 16.56 -9.69
C PRO A 395 -26.37 17.55 -8.65
N PHE A 396 -25.13 17.99 -8.83
CA PHE A 396 -24.51 19.04 -8.03
C PHE A 396 -23.53 19.85 -8.90
N PRO A 397 -23.24 21.11 -8.54
CA PRO A 397 -22.25 21.89 -9.26
C PRO A 397 -20.88 21.20 -9.17
N THR A 398 -20.29 20.92 -10.32
CA THR A 398 -18.95 20.34 -10.44
C THR A 398 -17.89 21.36 -10.85
N ARG A 399 -18.32 22.54 -11.31
CA ARG A 399 -17.50 23.65 -11.82
C ARG A 399 -18.06 25.00 -11.36
N THR A 400 -17.20 26.01 -11.29
CA THR A 400 -17.56 27.39 -10.90
C THR A 400 -16.83 28.38 -11.80
N GLU A 401 -17.41 29.55 -12.08
CA GLU A 401 -16.77 30.62 -12.87
C GLU A 401 -15.44 31.13 -12.25
N GLU A 402 -15.20 30.90 -10.97
CA GLU A 402 -13.91 31.17 -10.31
C GLU A 402 -12.77 30.22 -10.73
N GLU A 403 -12.97 29.38 -11.75
CA GLU A 403 -11.91 28.53 -12.33
C GLU A 403 -10.71 29.35 -12.83
N ASP A 404 -10.94 30.55 -13.39
CA ASP A 404 -9.87 31.43 -13.89
C ASP A 404 -9.00 32.04 -12.78
N LYS A 405 -9.54 32.20 -11.55
CA LYS A 405 -8.77 32.63 -10.38
C LYS A 405 -7.96 31.49 -9.78
N ALA A 406 -8.34 30.25 -10.06
CA ALA A 406 -7.68 29.03 -9.62
C ALA A 406 -6.66 28.56 -10.67
N ALA A 407 -5.88 29.49 -11.22
CA ALA A 407 -4.80 29.19 -12.16
C ALA A 407 -3.86 28.12 -11.59
N TRP A 408 -4.13 26.90 -12.00
CA TRP A 408 -3.22 25.77 -12.19
C TRP A 408 -2.15 25.59 -11.11
N ALA A 409 -2.44 24.80 -10.08
CA ALA A 409 -1.37 24.09 -9.38
C ALA A 409 -0.93 22.87 -10.21
N ILE A 410 -0.18 23.12 -11.29
CA ILE A 410 0.77 22.11 -11.78
C ILE A 410 1.97 22.25 -10.86
N VAL A 411 2.06 21.39 -9.85
CA VAL A 411 3.24 21.33 -8.98
C VAL A 411 4.39 20.75 -9.80
N GLY A 412 5.16 21.66 -10.40
CA GLY A 412 6.34 21.37 -11.20
C GLY A 412 6.86 22.66 -11.81
N HIS A 413 7.99 23.15 -11.30
CA HIS A 413 8.68 24.36 -11.75
C HIS A 413 8.69 24.51 -13.28
N LYS A 414 7.85 25.41 -13.82
CA LYS A 414 8.16 26.36 -14.90
C LYS A 414 7.01 27.36 -15.06
N GLU A 415 7.40 28.60 -15.32
CA GLU A 415 6.59 29.82 -15.35
C GLU A 415 5.30 29.72 -16.16
N THR A 416 4.24 30.32 -15.62
CA THR A 416 2.93 30.49 -16.23
C THR A 416 2.90 31.76 -17.08
N ARG A 417 2.60 31.66 -18.38
CA ARG A 417 2.08 32.80 -19.15
C ARG A 417 0.54 32.81 -19.06
N PRO A 418 -0.10 33.95 -18.78
CA PRO A 418 -1.55 34.06 -18.88
C PRO A 418 -1.96 34.07 -20.36
N LEU A 419 -2.93 33.22 -20.71
CA LEU A 419 -3.68 33.32 -21.96
C LEU A 419 -4.86 34.28 -21.72
N SER A 420 -4.57 35.57 -21.63
CA SER A 420 -5.56 36.60 -21.96
C SER A 420 -5.05 37.32 -23.19
N SER A 421 -5.60 36.97 -24.36
CA SER A 421 -5.43 37.73 -25.59
C SER A 421 -6.33 38.97 -25.55
N SER A 422 -6.07 39.88 -24.62
CA SER A 422 -6.55 41.26 -24.68
C SER A 422 -5.32 42.15 -24.86
N PRO A 423 -5.26 42.99 -25.91
CA PRO A 423 -4.17 43.93 -26.06
C PRO A 423 -4.18 44.90 -24.88
N PRO A 424 -3.03 45.40 -24.43
CA PRO A 424 -2.96 46.34 -23.31
C PRO A 424 -3.76 47.61 -23.66
N PRO A 425 -4.52 48.20 -22.71
CA PRO A 425 -5.09 49.52 -22.91
C PRO A 425 -3.94 50.50 -23.13
N GLN A 426 -4.01 51.29 -24.21
CA GLN A 426 -3.17 52.46 -24.40
C GLN A 426 -3.57 53.54 -23.38
N ASP A 427 -2.55 54.27 -22.95
CA ASP A 427 -2.58 55.58 -22.29
C ASP A 427 -2.80 55.67 -20.77
N GLY A 428 -1.67 55.87 -20.08
CA GLY A 428 -1.38 57.06 -19.29
C GLY A 428 -2.19 57.36 -18.04
N VAL A 429 -1.70 56.94 -16.86
CA VAL A 429 -1.76 57.73 -15.61
C VAL A 429 -0.57 57.38 -14.71
N GLU A 430 0.20 58.42 -14.37
CA GLU A 430 1.09 58.65 -13.22
C GLU A 430 1.56 57.47 -12.34
N LYS A 431 2.88 57.27 -12.34
CA LYS A 431 3.61 56.67 -11.21
C LYS A 431 3.71 57.72 -10.09
N SER A 432 2.94 57.55 -9.02
CA SER A 432 3.23 58.21 -7.75
C SER A 432 3.95 57.25 -6.80
N VAL A 433 4.88 57.84 -6.05
CA VAL A 433 5.93 57.24 -5.24
C VAL A 433 5.40 56.89 -3.84
N LEU A 434 5.94 55.79 -3.28
CA LEU A 434 6.10 55.30 -1.87
C LEU A 434 5.83 56.32 -0.73
N PRO A 435 5.61 55.96 0.58
CA PRO A 435 6.30 54.85 1.29
C PRO A 435 5.64 54.19 2.55
N VAL A 436 6.39 53.21 3.08
CA VAL A 436 6.43 52.53 4.42
C VAL A 436 5.44 51.41 4.70
#